data_AF-A0A3D6DAT4-F1
#
_entry.id   AF-A0A3D6DAT4-F1
#
_cell.length_a   1.000
_cell.length_b   1.000
_cell.length_c   1.000
_cell.angle_alpha   90.00
_cell.angle_beta   90.00
_cell.angle_gamma   90.00
#
_symmetry.space_group_name_H-M   'P 1'
#
loop_
_entity.id
_entity.type
_entity.pdbx_description
1 polymer ?
#
loop_
_entity_poly.entity_id
_entity_poly.type
_entity_poly.pdbx_seq_one_letter_code
_entity_poly.pdbx_strand_id
1 'polypeptide(L)' 'MVFFTFEREIDHASFVSYMYENGIRINPPESGGEYRFVTHYWIDDEAVEKTARTVKEFLECFP' A
#
# COMPACT_ATOMS: atom_id res chain seq x y z
N MET A 1 -4.05 -9.50 -8.33
CA MET A 1 -2.77 -9.24 -7.65
C MET A 1 -2.03 -8.16 -8.42
N VAL A 2 -1.34 -7.26 -7.71
CA VAL A 2 -0.54 -6.18 -8.29
C VAL A 2 0.81 -6.17 -7.60
N PHE A 3 1.89 -6.11 -8.38
CA PHE A 3 3.27 -6.01 -7.92
C PHE A 3 3.80 -4.63 -8.26
N PHE A 4 4.48 -3.98 -7.32
CA PHE A 4 5.04 -2.65 -7.55
C PHE A 4 6.18 -2.33 -6.59
N THR A 5 7.03 -1.40 -7.01
CA THR A 5 8.05 -0.76 -6.18
C THR A 5 7.82 0.74 -6.16
N PHE A 6 8.31 1.44 -5.15
CA PHE A 6 8.38 2.90 -5.18
C PHE A 6 9.65 3.34 -5.91
N GLU A 7 9.54 4.32 -6.81
CA GLU A 7 10.71 4.87 -7.54
C GLU A 7 11.62 5.69 -6.63
N ARG A 8 11.10 6.17 -5.50
CA ARG A 8 11.83 6.86 -4.44
C ARG A 8 11.95 5.98 -3.21
N GLU A 9 12.99 6.21 -2.41
CA GLU A 9 13.07 5.64 -1.07
C GLU A 9 11.90 6.12 -0.22
N ILE A 10 11.32 5.19 0.53
CA ILE A 10 10.28 5.46 1.51
C ILE A 10 10.61 4.73 2.81
N ASP A 11 10.08 5.22 3.93
CA ASP A 11 10.04 4.42 5.15
C ASP A 11 8.95 3.35 5.03
N HIS A 12 9.37 2.12 4.72
CA HIS A 12 8.49 0.97 4.56
C HIS A 12 7.69 0.64 5.83
N ALA A 13 8.26 0.83 7.02
CA ALA A 13 7.57 0.55 8.27
C ALA A 13 6.46 1.57 8.52
N SER A 14 6.73 2.84 8.23
CA SER A 14 5.73 3.91 8.26
C SER A 14 4.62 3.69 7.24
N PHE A 15 4.94 3.27 6.00
CA PHE A 15 3.93 2.96 5.00
C PHE A 15 3.00 1.81 5.42
N VAL A 16 3.55 0.69 5.89
CA VAL A 16 2.74 -0.46 6.36
C VAL A 16 1.84 -0.06 7.53
N SER A 17 2.37 0.72 8.48
CA SER A 17 1.61 1.21 9.63
C SER A 17 0.48 2.15 9.20
N TYR A 18 0.77 3.10 8.31
CA TYR A 18 -0.21 4.04 7.78
C TYR A 18 -1.36 3.35 7.04
N MET A 19 -1.05 2.33 6.22
CA MET A 19 -2.07 1.54 5.55
C MET A 19 -2.96 0.80 6.56
N TYR A 20 -2.35 0.21 7.60
CA TYR A 20 -3.07 -0.50 8.66
C TYR A 20 -4.00 0.43 9.46
N GLU A 21 -3.53 1.62 9.83
CA GLU A 21 -4.32 2.65 10.53
C GLU A 21 -5.54 3.11 9.71
N ASN A 22 -5.42 3.09 8.38
CA ASN A 22 -6.52 3.38 7.45
C ASN A 22 -7.40 2.15 7.16
N GLY A 23 -7.19 1.04 7.86
CA GLY A 23 -7.98 -0.18 7.75
C GLY A 23 -7.63 -1.04 6.53
N ILE A 24 -6.43 -0.91 5.97
CA ILE A 24 -5.95 -1.68 4.82
C ILE A 24 -4.76 -2.52 5.26
N ARG A 25 -4.98 -3.84 5.37
CA ARG A 25 -3.92 -4.77 5.78
C ARG A 25 -3.10 -5.22 4.59
N ILE A 26 -1.84 -4.80 4.56
CA ILE A 26 -0.84 -5.21 3.56
C ILE A 26 0.31 -5.96 4.23
N ASN A 27 1.08 -6.69 3.43
CA ASN A 27 2.37 -7.21 3.89
C ASN A 27 3.46 -6.13 3.72
N PRO A 28 4.53 -6.18 4.52
CA PRO A 28 5.79 -5.50 4.21
C PRO A 28 6.32 -5.90 2.82
N PRO A 29 7.22 -5.10 2.23
CA PRO A 29 7.82 -5.45 0.95
C PRO A 29 8.69 -6.71 1.10
N GLU A 30 8.80 -7.45 0.00
CA GLU A 30 9.78 -8.53 -0.14
C GLU A 30 11.21 -7.96 -0.16
N SER A 31 12.20 -8.85 -0.11
CA SER A 31 13.61 -8.46 -0.25
C SER A 31 13.81 -7.73 -1.59
N GLY A 32 14.30 -6.48 -1.53
CA GLY A 32 14.43 -5.61 -2.70
C GLY A 32 13.35 -4.53 -2.84
N GLY A 33 12.41 -4.43 -1.90
CA GLY A 33 11.46 -3.32 -1.83
C GLY A 33 10.16 -3.51 -2.65
N GLU A 34 9.96 -4.70 -3.22
CA GLU A 34 8.75 -5.01 -3.99
C GLU A 34 7.55 -5.30 -3.08
N TYR A 35 6.43 -4.63 -3.32
CA TYR A 35 5.16 -4.92 -2.69
C TYR A 35 4.29 -5.82 -3.56
N ARG A 36 3.52 -6.69 -2.90
CA ARG A 36 2.48 -7.52 -3.54
C ARG A 36 1.13 -7.26 -2.90
N PHE A 37 0.26 -6.56 -3.62
CA PHE A 37 -1.14 -6.36 -3.21
C PHE A 37 -2.01 -7.47 -3.79
N VAL A 38 -2.82 -8.11 -2.94
CA VAL A 38 -3.65 -9.25 -3.30
C VAL A 38 -5.11 -8.86 -3.21
N THR A 39 -5.83 -9.02 -4.31
CA THR A 39 -7.29 -8.92 -4.37
C THR A 39 -7.88 -10.33 -4.32
N HIS A 40 -8.99 -10.50 -3.59
CA HIS A 40 -9.78 -11.71 -3.55
C HIS A 40 -11.27 -11.37 -3.54
N TYR A 41 -12.15 -12.36 -3.46
CA TYR A 41 -13.61 -12.22 -3.59
C TYR A 41 -14.31 -11.36 -2.50
N TRP A 42 -13.57 -10.83 -1.51
CA TRP A 42 -14.08 -9.85 -0.54
C TRP A 42 -13.52 -8.44 -0.75
N ILE A 43 -12.71 -8.24 -1.79
CA ILE A 43 -12.17 -6.93 -2.15
C ILE A 43 -12.97 -6.44 -3.34
N ASP A 44 -13.83 -5.46 -3.10
CA ASP A 44 -14.66 -4.80 -4.11
C ASP A 44 -13.98 -3.54 -4.66
N ASP A 45 -14.65 -2.89 -5.62
CA ASP A 45 -14.14 -1.69 -6.29
C ASP A 45 -13.94 -0.53 -5.30
N GLU A 46 -14.81 -0.40 -4.28
CA GLU A 46 -14.67 0.64 -3.26
C GLU A 46 -13.40 0.43 -2.42
N ALA A 47 -13.09 -0.81 -2.05
CA ALA A 47 -11.86 -1.15 -1.34
C ALA A 47 -10.61 -0.87 -2.19
N VAL A 48 -10.66 -1.15 -3.50
CA VAL A 48 -9.56 -0.83 -4.43
C VAL A 48 -9.35 0.68 -4.53
N GLU A 49 -10.43 1.44 -4.74
CA GLU A 49 -10.39 2.91 -4.83
C GLU A 49 -9.90 3.55 -3.53
N LYS A 50 -10.37 3.05 -2.38
CA LYS A 50 -9.87 3.48 -1.07
C LYS A 50 -8.37 3.23 -0.96
N THR A 51 -7.91 2.04 -1.35
CA THR A 51 -6.48 1.68 -1.29
C THR A 51 -5.64 2.62 -2.15
N ALA A 52 -6.05 2.88 -3.40
CA ALA A 52 -5.34 3.80 -4.29
C ALA A 52 -5.27 5.23 -3.72
N ARG A 53 -6.37 5.73 -3.15
CA ARG A 53 -6.40 7.05 -2.48
C ARG A 53 -5.47 7.11 -1.28
N THR A 54 -5.51 6.12 -0.39
CA THR A 54 -4.63 6.08 0.80
C THR A 54 -3.15 6.02 0.41
N VAL A 55 -2.78 5.26 -0.63
CA VAL A 55 -1.39 5.27 -1.14
C VAL A 55 -0.99 6.65 -1.64
N LYS A 56 -1.87 7.32 -2.39
CA LYS A 56 -1.63 8.69 -2.85
C LYS A 56 -1.45 9.66 -1.69
N GLU A 57 -2.33 9.62 -0.68
CA GLU A 57 -2.28 10.49 0.50
C GLU A 57 -0.97 10.30 1.29
N PHE A 58 -0.51 9.05 1.45
CA PHE A 58 0.79 8.77 2.06
C PHE A 58 1.93 9.46 1.30
N LEU A 59 1.93 9.32 -0.02
CA LEU A 59 2.96 9.87 -0.89
C LEU A 59 2.96 11.41 -0.97
N GLU A 60 1.84 12.05 -0.68
CA GLU A 60 1.70 13.52 -0.62
C GLU A 60 2.06 14.09 0.76
N CYS A 61 1.75 13.38 1.84
CA CYS A 61 2.02 13.83 3.22
C CYS A 61 3.46 13.56 3.68
N PHE A 62 4.11 12.53 3.13
CA PHE A 62 5.45 12.09 3.52
C PHE A 62 6.38 12.09 2.29
N PRO A 63 7.07 13.23 2.01
CA PRO A 63 7.90 13.40 0.81
C PRO A 63 9.16 12.54 0.81
#